data_AF-A0A354X3L7-F1
#
_entry.id   AF-A0A354X3L7-F1
#
_cell.length_a   1.000
_cell.length_b   1.000
_cell.length_c   1.000
_cell.angle_alpha   90.00
_cell.angle_beta   90.00
_cell.angle_gamma   90.00
#
_symmetry.space_group_name_H-M   'P 1'
#
loop_
_entity.id
_entity.type
_entity.pdbx_description
1 polymer ?
#
loop_
_entity_poly.entity_id
_entity_poly.type
_entity_poly.pdbx_seq_one_letter_code
_entity_poly.pdbx_strand_id
1 'polypeptide(L)'
;MIFLTFQLSYHTLWGQQVCVCGSTPELGSFDESKALVLNNDGDLWNIQLSVHHVGNIDYYYFIKEGGHTIRREWGENRRLFVENNKTFYLQDLWKTEPYHRYLYSSVFTESVFAHTKKTFSGEYYSQSILLNVICPYVRKDQKLVISGDNEKIGNWNLEKALPLDCVRNGEWQIVLDAAFFSEDVHYKFVIVDAGSLKAIHW
;
A
#
# COMPACT_ATOMS: atom_id res chain seq x y z
N MET A 1 -10.41 -19.41 -6.55
CA MET A 1 -10.11 -18.41 -7.59
C MET A 1 -10.06 -17.06 -6.91
N ILE A 2 -9.12 -16.19 -7.28
CA ILE A 2 -8.92 -14.88 -6.64
C ILE A 2 -9.10 -13.81 -7.71
N PHE A 3 -9.90 -12.79 -7.43
CA PHE A 3 -10.10 -11.66 -8.34
C PHE A 3 -9.39 -10.43 -7.81
N LEU A 4 -8.63 -9.77 -8.68
CA LEU A 4 -7.94 -8.52 -8.40
C LEU A 4 -8.47 -7.44 -9.33
N THR A 5 -8.93 -6.33 -8.76
CA THR A 5 -9.30 -5.12 -9.49
C THR A 5 -8.33 -4.03 -9.11
N PHE A 6 -7.45 -3.67 -10.04
CA PHE A 6 -6.51 -2.57 -9.87
C PHE A 6 -7.19 -1.27 -10.27
N GLN A 7 -7.01 -0.23 -9.45
CA GLN A 7 -7.52 1.12 -9.66
C GLN A 7 -6.42 2.11 -9.31
N LEU A 8 -6.04 2.97 -10.26
CA LEU A 8 -5.00 3.96 -10.09
C LEU A 8 -5.50 5.33 -10.57
N SER A 9 -5.61 6.28 -9.64
CA SER A 9 -5.88 7.68 -10.00
C SER A 9 -4.60 8.33 -10.53
N TYR A 10 -4.53 8.58 -11.84
CA TYR A 10 -3.34 9.10 -12.48
C TYR A 10 -3.64 9.81 -13.81
N HIS A 11 -3.18 11.06 -13.95
CA HIS A 11 -3.31 11.81 -15.19
C HIS A 11 -2.14 11.52 -16.13
N THR A 12 -2.45 11.27 -17.39
CA THR A 12 -1.49 10.97 -18.46
C THR A 12 -1.58 11.97 -19.60
N LEU A 13 -0.50 12.12 -20.36
CA LEU A 13 -0.55 12.86 -21.63
C LEU A 13 -1.13 12.00 -22.75
N TRP A 14 -1.50 12.64 -23.86
CA TRP A 14 -1.98 11.92 -25.04
C TRP A 14 -0.90 10.96 -25.56
N GLY A 15 -1.30 9.71 -25.85
CA GLY A 15 -0.40 8.65 -26.31
C GLY A 15 0.28 7.85 -25.18
N GLN A 16 0.10 8.25 -23.92
CA GLN A 16 0.62 7.51 -22.76
C GLN A 16 -0.38 6.47 -22.26
N GLN A 17 0.15 5.35 -21.79
CA GLN A 17 -0.62 4.23 -21.26
C GLN A 17 -0.09 3.84 -19.88
N VAL A 18 -0.99 3.64 -18.91
CA VAL A 18 -0.62 3.04 -17.63
C VAL A 18 -0.60 1.53 -17.78
N CYS A 19 0.48 0.91 -17.33
CA CYS A 19 0.67 -0.54 -17.32
C CYS A 19 0.93 -1.05 -15.91
N VAL A 20 0.54 -2.29 -15.63
CA VAL A 20 0.87 -3.02 -14.40
C VAL A 20 1.63 -4.30 -14.75
N CYS A 21 2.68 -4.56 -13.99
CA CYS A 21 3.45 -5.80 -14.05
C CYS A 21 3.73 -6.31 -12.64
N GLY A 22 3.93 -7.62 -12.48
CA GLY A 22 4.09 -8.22 -11.16
C GLY A 22 4.56 -9.67 -11.20
N SER A 23 4.59 -10.27 -10.02
CA SER A 23 5.23 -11.56 -9.77
C SER A 23 4.48 -12.76 -10.34
N THR A 24 3.18 -12.65 -10.60
CA THR A 24 2.36 -13.75 -11.10
C THR A 24 2.42 -13.84 -12.63
N PRO A 25 2.19 -15.03 -13.22
CA PRO A 25 2.10 -15.18 -14.68
C PRO A 25 1.07 -14.24 -15.32
N GLU A 26 -0.08 -14.05 -14.67
CA GLU A 26 -1.15 -13.17 -15.15
C GLU A 26 -0.76 -11.68 -15.10
N LEU A 27 0.25 -11.32 -14.30
CA LEU A 27 0.86 -9.99 -14.24
C LEU A 27 2.19 -9.92 -15.02
N GLY A 28 2.51 -10.93 -15.82
CA GLY A 28 3.68 -10.97 -16.69
C GLY A 28 4.97 -11.47 -16.04
N SER A 29 4.96 -11.94 -14.79
CA SER A 29 6.17 -12.47 -14.10
C SER A 29 7.37 -11.51 -14.15
N PHE A 30 7.13 -10.22 -13.90
CA PHE A 30 8.09 -9.12 -13.99
C PHE A 30 8.68 -8.83 -15.38
N ASP A 31 8.11 -9.43 -16.44
CA ASP A 31 8.45 -9.13 -17.83
C ASP A 31 7.52 -8.04 -18.37
N GLU A 32 8.01 -6.79 -18.50
CA GLU A 32 7.22 -5.66 -18.98
C GLU A 32 6.69 -5.82 -20.41
N SER A 33 7.26 -6.74 -21.21
CA SER A 33 6.73 -7.06 -22.53
C SER A 33 5.38 -7.79 -22.45
N LYS A 34 5.11 -8.44 -21.31
CA LYS A 34 3.87 -9.17 -21.00
C LYS A 34 2.98 -8.44 -19.99
N ALA A 35 3.35 -7.21 -19.63
CA ALA A 35 2.57 -6.40 -18.71
C ALA A 35 1.16 -6.11 -19.25
N LEU A 36 0.23 -5.91 -18.33
CA LEU A 36 -1.13 -5.55 -18.67
C LEU A 36 -1.24 -4.03 -18.85
N VAL A 37 -1.90 -3.60 -19.92
CA VAL A 37 -2.29 -2.20 -20.12
C VAL A 37 -3.62 -1.97 -19.42
N LEU A 38 -3.72 -0.94 -18.58
CA LEU A 38 -4.95 -0.58 -17.89
C LEU A 38 -5.92 0.11 -18.84
N ASN A 39 -7.21 -0.01 -18.56
CA ASN A 39 -8.25 0.78 -19.21
C ASN A 39 -8.26 2.19 -18.62
N ASN A 40 -8.48 3.22 -19.44
CA ASN A 40 -8.66 4.60 -19.01
C ASN A 40 -10.14 4.95 -18.94
N ASP A 41 -10.60 5.42 -17.77
CA ASP A 41 -11.94 5.96 -17.52
C ASP A 41 -11.81 7.40 -17.02
N GLY A 42 -11.21 8.26 -17.86
CA GLY A 42 -10.86 9.64 -17.50
C GLY A 42 -9.63 9.70 -16.61
N ASP A 43 -9.82 10.08 -15.35
CA ASP A 43 -8.73 10.22 -14.37
C ASP A 43 -8.41 8.92 -13.62
N LEU A 44 -9.20 7.87 -13.86
CA LEU A 44 -9.05 6.56 -13.25
C LEU A 44 -8.57 5.53 -14.27
N TRP A 45 -7.44 4.89 -13.98
CA TRP A 45 -6.96 3.73 -14.70
C TRP A 45 -7.37 2.46 -13.97
N ASN A 46 -7.91 1.46 -14.68
CA ASN A 46 -8.34 0.23 -14.04
C ASN A 46 -8.20 -1.03 -14.90
N ILE A 47 -8.06 -2.17 -14.24
CA ILE A 47 -8.16 -3.49 -14.86
C ILE A 47 -8.57 -4.53 -13.83
N GLN A 48 -9.35 -5.53 -14.26
CA GLN A 48 -9.70 -6.69 -13.46
C GLN A 48 -9.09 -7.95 -14.06
N LEU A 49 -8.52 -8.81 -13.22
CA LEU A 49 -8.05 -10.13 -13.60
C LEU A 49 -8.33 -11.17 -12.51
N SER A 50 -8.25 -12.43 -12.90
CA SER A 50 -8.20 -13.54 -11.96
C SER A 50 -6.77 -14.07 -11.85
N VAL A 51 -6.37 -14.44 -10.64
CA VAL A 51 -5.07 -15.07 -10.37
C VAL A 51 -5.26 -16.40 -9.66
N HIS A 52 -4.36 -17.34 -9.92
CA HIS A 52 -4.36 -18.69 -9.33
C HIS A 52 -3.30 -18.85 -8.22
N HIS A 53 -2.75 -17.75 -7.72
CA HIS A 53 -1.68 -17.71 -6.73
C HIS A 53 -2.19 -17.26 -5.37
N VAL A 54 -1.90 -18.04 -4.32
CA VAL A 54 -2.17 -17.67 -2.92
C VAL A 54 -0.86 -17.22 -2.26
N GLY A 55 -0.91 -16.15 -1.49
CA GLY A 55 0.24 -15.59 -0.78
C GLY A 55 0.61 -14.19 -1.28
N ASN A 56 1.87 -13.81 -1.12
CA ASN A 56 2.32 -12.49 -1.56
C ASN A 56 2.34 -12.40 -3.09
N ILE A 57 1.77 -11.33 -3.64
CA ILE A 57 2.04 -10.86 -4.99
C ILE A 57 2.70 -9.49 -4.91
N ASP A 58 3.80 -9.35 -5.63
CA ASP A 58 4.53 -8.11 -5.78
C ASP A 58 4.20 -7.52 -7.15
N TYR A 59 3.89 -6.23 -7.22
CA TYR A 59 3.52 -5.55 -8.46
C TYR A 59 3.98 -4.09 -8.47
N TYR A 60 4.01 -3.50 -9.66
CA TYR A 60 4.32 -2.09 -9.85
C TYR A 60 3.66 -1.53 -11.10
N TYR A 61 3.46 -0.21 -11.10
CA TYR A 61 2.94 0.54 -12.24
C TYR A 61 4.06 1.24 -13.01
N PHE A 62 3.85 1.37 -14.32
CA PHE A 62 4.76 2.09 -15.19
C PHE A 62 4.00 2.69 -16.38
N ILE A 63 4.59 3.69 -17.04
CA ILE A 63 4.01 4.39 -18.17
C ILE A 63 4.74 3.99 -19.45
N LYS A 64 3.95 3.60 -20.46
CA LYS A 64 4.43 3.38 -21.83
C LYS A 64 4.00 4.52 -22.74
N GLU A 65 4.86 4.86 -23.68
CA GLU A 65 4.59 5.79 -24.79
C GLU A 65 5.34 5.29 -26.03
N GLY A 66 4.66 5.18 -27.17
CA GLY A 66 5.27 4.68 -28.40
C GLY A 66 5.85 3.25 -28.28
N GLY A 67 5.31 2.41 -27.39
CA GLY A 67 5.81 1.05 -27.14
C GLY A 67 6.99 0.95 -26.17
N HIS A 68 7.52 2.09 -25.69
CA HIS A 68 8.64 2.13 -24.76
C HIS A 68 8.21 2.56 -23.36
N THR A 69 8.81 1.97 -22.33
CA THR A 69 8.63 2.41 -20.94
C THR A 69 9.35 3.74 -20.74
N ILE A 70 8.58 4.81 -20.49
CA ILE A 70 9.13 6.16 -20.28
C ILE A 70 9.24 6.53 -18.80
N ARG A 71 8.48 5.85 -17.92
CA ARG A 71 8.47 6.13 -16.49
C ARG A 71 8.07 4.90 -15.69
N ARG A 72 8.68 4.69 -14.53
CA ARG A 72 8.27 3.68 -13.54
C ARG A 72 7.90 4.37 -12.23
N GLU A 73 7.01 3.75 -11.45
CA GLU A 73 6.79 4.21 -10.09
C GLU A 73 8.06 4.05 -9.26
N TRP A 74 8.21 4.89 -8.23
CA TRP A 74 9.39 4.89 -7.40
C TRP A 74 9.32 3.87 -6.26
N GLY A 75 10.48 3.38 -5.83
CA GLY A 75 10.64 2.53 -4.64
C GLY A 75 10.57 1.03 -4.92
N GLU A 76 10.42 0.24 -3.85
CA GLU A 76 10.20 -1.20 -3.96
C GLU A 76 8.85 -1.52 -4.60
N ASN A 77 8.69 -2.74 -5.11
CA ASN A 77 7.40 -3.22 -5.62
C ASN A 77 6.36 -3.19 -4.50
N ARG A 78 5.14 -2.78 -4.84
CA ARG A 78 3.98 -2.95 -3.96
C ARG A 78 3.81 -4.43 -3.68
N ARG A 79 3.35 -4.80 -2.49
CA ARG A 79 2.94 -6.18 -2.23
C ARG A 79 1.67 -6.27 -1.43
N LEU A 80 0.93 -7.28 -1.81
CA LEU A 80 -0.37 -7.64 -1.28
C LEU A 80 -0.31 -9.13 -0.97
N PHE A 81 -0.73 -9.50 0.23
CA PHE A 81 -1.01 -10.88 0.54
C PHE A 81 -2.42 -11.22 0.07
N VAL A 82 -2.59 -12.22 -0.78
CA VAL A 82 -3.90 -12.65 -1.28
C VAL A 82 -4.28 -14.03 -0.74
N GLU A 83 -5.55 -14.19 -0.40
CA GLU A 83 -6.14 -15.43 0.08
C GLU A 83 -7.11 -15.99 -0.95
N ASN A 84 -7.30 -17.31 -0.93
CA ASN A 84 -8.20 -17.97 -1.87
C ASN A 84 -9.66 -17.56 -1.64
N ASN A 85 -10.46 -17.59 -2.70
CA ASN A 85 -11.91 -17.30 -2.68
C ASN A 85 -12.28 -15.90 -2.16
N LYS A 86 -11.37 -14.93 -2.31
CA LYS A 86 -11.63 -13.51 -2.04
C LYS A 86 -11.46 -12.65 -3.31
N THR A 87 -12.11 -11.50 -3.29
CA THR A 87 -11.98 -10.45 -4.29
C THR A 87 -11.31 -9.26 -3.64
N PHE A 88 -10.28 -8.71 -4.29
CA PHE A 88 -9.52 -7.57 -3.83
C PHE A 88 -9.73 -6.38 -4.76
N TYR A 89 -10.03 -5.22 -4.17
CA TYR A 89 -10.08 -3.94 -4.85
C TYR A 89 -8.88 -3.11 -4.38
N LEU A 90 -7.98 -2.78 -5.29
CA LEU A 90 -6.70 -2.13 -5.02
C LEU A 90 -6.78 -0.69 -5.48
N GLN A 91 -7.02 0.21 -4.54
CA GLN A 91 -7.08 1.65 -4.78
C GLN A 91 -5.71 2.26 -4.50
N ASP A 92 -4.93 2.42 -5.57
CA ASP A 92 -3.56 2.89 -5.51
C ASP A 92 -3.44 4.35 -5.94
N LEU A 93 -2.42 5.02 -5.41
CA LEU A 93 -1.90 6.29 -5.91
C LEU A 93 -0.48 6.09 -6.43
N TRP A 94 -0.11 6.80 -7.50
CA TRP A 94 1.22 6.70 -8.09
C TRP A 94 2.34 7.08 -7.10
N LYS A 95 3.33 6.19 -6.90
CA LYS A 95 4.51 6.50 -6.08
C LYS A 95 5.47 7.40 -6.85
N THR A 96 5.51 8.66 -6.47
CA THR A 96 6.54 9.60 -6.92
C THR A 96 7.77 9.49 -6.04
N GLU A 97 8.95 9.78 -6.60
CA GLU A 97 10.18 9.87 -5.82
C GLU A 97 10.04 10.90 -4.69
N PRO A 98 10.25 10.50 -3.42
CA PRO A 98 10.16 11.42 -2.30
C PRO A 98 11.41 12.28 -2.19
N TYR A 99 11.24 13.53 -1.76
CA TYR A 99 12.35 14.45 -1.48
C TYR A 99 13.37 13.85 -0.50
N HIS A 100 12.90 13.16 0.54
CA HIS A 100 13.73 12.51 1.55
C HIS A 100 14.16 11.08 1.18
N ARG A 101 14.45 10.79 -0.10
CA ARG A 101 14.87 9.45 -0.58
C ARG A 101 16.06 8.85 0.19
N TYR A 102 16.91 9.67 0.80
CA TYR A 102 18.04 9.21 1.61
C TYR A 102 17.62 8.36 2.82
N LEU A 103 16.37 8.51 3.28
CA LEU A 103 15.80 7.70 4.37
C LEU A 103 15.62 6.22 4.01
N TYR A 104 15.76 5.87 2.74
CA TYR A 104 15.72 4.48 2.27
C TYR A 104 17.10 3.85 2.14
N SER A 105 18.18 4.58 2.49
CA SER A 105 19.52 3.99 2.58
C SER A 105 19.65 3.09 3.81
N SER A 106 20.59 2.13 3.76
CA SER A 106 20.82 1.14 4.83
C SER A 106 21.11 1.77 6.20
N VAL A 107 21.78 2.93 6.24
CA VAL A 107 22.00 3.67 7.50
C VAL A 107 20.69 3.98 8.22
N PHE A 108 19.62 4.29 7.48
CA PHE A 108 18.32 4.52 8.06
C PHE A 108 17.53 3.21 8.20
N THR A 109 17.35 2.45 7.12
CA THR A 109 16.46 1.28 7.10
C THR A 109 16.97 0.10 7.93
N GLU A 110 18.29 -0.02 8.12
CA GLU A 110 18.92 -1.12 8.88
C GLU A 110 19.49 -0.66 10.22
N SER A 111 19.44 0.64 10.55
CA SER A 111 19.91 1.14 11.85
C SER A 111 18.96 2.16 12.49
N VAL A 112 18.96 3.43 12.04
CA VAL A 112 18.28 4.51 12.77
C VAL A 112 16.75 4.29 12.83
N PHE A 113 16.17 3.82 11.73
CA PHE A 113 14.74 3.55 11.55
C PHE A 113 14.45 2.06 11.38
N ALA A 114 15.35 1.20 11.87
CA ALA A 114 15.15 -0.24 11.81
C ALA A 114 13.95 -0.65 12.67
N HIS A 115 13.02 -1.36 12.06
CA HIS A 115 11.85 -1.95 12.70
C HIS A 115 11.79 -3.44 12.38
N THR A 116 11.33 -4.24 13.34
CA THR A 116 11.07 -5.66 13.10
C THR A 116 9.96 -5.80 12.07
N LYS A 117 10.30 -6.35 10.90
CA LYS A 117 9.34 -6.58 9.82
C LYS A 117 8.41 -7.70 10.23
N LYS A 118 7.12 -7.41 10.28
CA LYS A 118 6.08 -8.40 10.48
C LYS A 118 5.65 -8.94 9.13
N THR A 119 5.68 -10.26 9.01
CA THR A 119 5.00 -10.94 7.91
C THR A 119 3.51 -10.87 8.21
N PHE A 120 2.69 -10.58 7.19
CA PHE A 120 1.25 -10.73 7.32
C PHE A 120 0.93 -12.17 7.76
N SER A 121 0.40 -12.31 8.97
CA SER A 121 0.09 -13.60 9.59
C SER A 121 -1.37 -13.69 10.05
N GLY A 122 -2.19 -12.70 9.68
CA GLY A 122 -3.61 -12.67 9.99
C GLY A 122 -4.44 -13.28 8.86
N GLU A 123 -5.72 -13.51 9.14
CA GLU A 123 -6.73 -13.76 8.11
C GLU A 123 -7.46 -12.44 7.81
N TYR A 124 -7.88 -12.24 6.57
CA TYR A 124 -8.81 -11.16 6.28
C TYR A 124 -10.20 -11.48 6.87
N TYR A 125 -10.82 -10.48 7.49
CA TYR A 125 -12.24 -10.49 7.85
C TYR A 125 -13.15 -10.75 6.64
N SER A 126 -14.44 -10.98 6.89
CA SER A 126 -15.46 -11.15 5.83
C SER A 126 -15.46 -9.95 4.88
N GLN A 127 -15.35 -8.73 5.43
CA GLN A 127 -15.09 -7.49 4.71
C GLN A 127 -13.92 -6.79 5.39
N SER A 128 -12.82 -6.60 4.66
CA SER A 128 -11.60 -6.01 5.20
C SER A 128 -11.23 -4.72 4.48
N ILE A 129 -10.70 -3.76 5.23
CA ILE A 129 -10.01 -2.59 4.68
C ILE A 129 -8.54 -2.73 5.05
N LEU A 130 -7.67 -2.89 4.06
CA LEU A 130 -6.22 -2.87 4.26
C LEU A 130 -5.72 -1.47 3.93
N LEU A 131 -5.15 -0.80 4.92
CA LEU A 131 -4.48 0.48 4.74
C LEU A 131 -2.97 0.23 4.65
N ASN A 132 -2.37 0.62 3.53
CA ASN A 132 -0.93 0.56 3.31
C ASN A 132 -0.34 1.98 3.26
N VAL A 133 0.55 2.29 4.17
CA VAL A 133 1.09 3.63 4.40
C VAL A 133 2.60 3.64 4.18
N ILE A 134 3.05 4.48 3.26
CA ILE A 134 4.47 4.77 3.07
C ILE A 134 4.86 5.88 4.04
N CYS A 135 5.58 5.52 5.10
CA CYS A 135 6.08 6.44 6.12
C CYS A 135 7.52 6.07 6.52
N PRO A 136 8.53 6.63 5.83
CA PRO A 136 9.94 6.36 6.13
C PRO A 136 10.47 7.16 7.33
N TYR A 137 9.63 7.89 8.06
CA TYR A 137 10.06 8.81 9.12
C TYR A 137 10.01 8.20 10.52
N VAL A 138 9.40 7.02 10.67
CA VAL A 138 9.15 6.38 11.98
C VAL A 138 10.46 5.79 12.50
N ARG A 139 10.96 6.33 13.61
CA ARG A 139 12.19 5.86 14.27
C ARG A 139 11.95 4.60 15.10
N LYS A 140 13.02 3.90 15.48
CA LYS A 140 12.96 2.64 16.26
C LYS A 140 12.21 2.73 17.59
N ASP A 141 12.17 3.91 18.20
CA ASP A 141 11.51 4.24 19.47
C ASP A 141 10.12 4.85 19.28
N GLN A 142 9.60 4.81 18.05
CA GLN A 142 8.32 5.38 17.66
C GLN A 142 7.41 4.30 17.07
N LYS A 143 6.11 4.60 17.03
CA LYS A 143 5.10 3.76 16.39
C LYS A 143 4.28 4.62 15.44
N LEU A 144 3.85 4.03 14.32
CA LEU A 144 2.80 4.59 13.49
C LEU A 144 1.47 4.04 13.98
N VAL A 145 0.52 4.92 14.28
CA VAL A 145 -0.83 4.55 14.71
C VAL A 145 -1.87 5.22 13.82
N ILE A 146 -3.07 4.64 13.74
CA ILE A 146 -4.26 5.27 13.17
C ILE A 146 -5.21 5.68 14.29
N SER A 147 -5.70 6.92 14.23
CA SER A 147 -6.79 7.37 15.08
C SER A 147 -7.77 8.24 14.32
N GLY A 148 -9.05 8.18 14.70
CA GLY A 148 -10.11 8.91 14.03
C GLY A 148 -11.35 9.06 14.89
N ASP A 149 -12.43 9.54 14.27
CA ASP A 149 -13.73 9.84 14.91
C ASP A 149 -14.60 8.62 15.22
N ASN A 150 -14.10 7.40 14.97
CA ASN A 150 -14.77 6.16 15.29
C ASN A 150 -14.14 5.49 16.53
N GLU A 151 -14.99 4.86 17.36
CA GLU A 151 -14.59 4.22 18.61
C GLU A 151 -13.52 3.14 18.41
N LYS A 152 -13.60 2.36 17.32
CA LYS A 152 -12.63 1.29 17.03
C LYS A 152 -11.23 1.78 16.70
N ILE A 153 -11.10 3.04 16.30
CA ILE A 153 -9.82 3.72 16.07
C ILE A 153 -9.57 4.82 17.11
N GLY A 154 -10.30 4.79 18.22
CA GLY A 154 -9.96 5.52 19.44
C GLY A 154 -10.62 6.86 19.67
N ASN A 155 -11.52 7.35 18.79
CA ASN A 155 -12.18 8.66 18.95
C ASN A 155 -11.17 9.81 19.20
N TRP A 156 -10.12 9.90 18.37
CA TRP A 156 -9.00 10.85 18.48
C TRP A 156 -8.16 10.73 19.77
N ASN A 157 -8.38 9.70 20.59
CA ASN A 157 -7.55 9.40 21.75
C ASN A 157 -6.42 8.43 21.35
N LEU A 158 -5.18 8.90 21.42
CA LEU A 158 -3.98 8.13 21.03
C LEU A 158 -3.69 6.93 21.94
N GLU A 159 -4.18 6.93 23.18
CA GLU A 159 -4.09 5.75 24.06
C GLU A 159 -4.98 4.59 23.55
N LYS A 160 -5.96 4.90 22.70
CA LYS A 160 -6.89 3.95 22.07
C LYS A 160 -6.64 3.79 20.56
N ALA A 161 -5.62 4.46 20.02
CA ALA A 161 -5.28 4.37 18.61
C ALA A 161 -4.75 2.97 18.27
N LEU A 162 -5.00 2.52 17.04
CA LEU A 162 -4.53 1.20 16.60
C LEU A 162 -3.13 1.32 15.98
N PRO A 163 -2.14 0.51 16.39
CA PRO A 163 -0.82 0.52 15.78
C PRO A 163 -0.84 -0.16 14.40
N LEU A 164 -0.03 0.39 13.48
CA LEU A 164 0.26 -0.25 12.20
C LEU A 164 1.51 -1.14 12.35
N ASP A 165 1.55 -2.19 11.54
CA ASP A 165 2.66 -3.13 11.46
C ASP A 165 3.65 -2.71 10.38
N CYS A 166 4.94 -2.61 10.73
CA CYS A 166 6.00 -2.45 9.75
C CYS A 166 6.13 -3.74 8.94
N VAL A 167 5.83 -3.70 7.64
CA VAL A 167 5.92 -4.87 6.77
C VAL A 167 7.18 -4.83 5.89
N ARG A 168 7.61 -3.62 5.50
CA ARG A 168 8.83 -3.37 4.71
C ARG A 168 9.42 -2.00 5.05
N ASN A 169 10.54 -1.67 4.42
CA ASN A 169 11.29 -0.45 4.73
C ASN A 169 10.44 0.80 4.50
N GLY A 170 9.93 1.38 5.58
CA GLY A 170 9.04 2.54 5.51
C GLY A 170 7.63 2.21 4.98
N GLU A 171 7.24 0.94 4.92
CA GLU A 171 5.88 0.51 4.55
C GLU A 171 5.18 -0.10 5.77
N TRP A 172 4.00 0.42 6.07
CA TRP A 172 3.24 0.11 7.27
C TRP A 172 1.83 -0.34 6.88
N GLN A 173 1.32 -1.39 7.50
CA GLN A 173 0.02 -1.93 7.19
C GLN A 173 -0.85 -2.13 8.43
N ILE A 174 -2.15 -1.96 8.25
CA ILE A 174 -3.17 -2.42 9.19
C ILE A 174 -4.36 -2.97 8.39
N VAL A 175 -4.91 -4.08 8.86
CA VAL A 175 -6.18 -4.62 8.36
C VAL A 175 -7.26 -4.31 9.37
N LEU A 176 -8.32 -3.67 8.90
CA LEU A 176 -9.49 -3.27 9.68
C LEU A 176 -10.71 -4.08 9.24
N ASP A 177 -11.55 -4.45 10.20
CA ASP A 177 -12.85 -5.07 9.91
C ASP A 177 -13.84 -3.99 9.46
N ALA A 178 -14.25 -4.05 8.19
CA ALA A 178 -15.14 -3.07 7.59
C ALA A 178 -16.51 -3.03 8.29
N ALA A 179 -16.92 -4.11 8.97
CA ALA A 179 -18.20 -4.17 9.68
C ALA A 179 -18.32 -3.13 10.81
N PHE A 180 -17.21 -2.57 11.28
CA PHE A 180 -17.21 -1.52 12.30
C PHE A 180 -17.33 -0.09 11.76
N PHE A 181 -17.35 0.07 10.44
CA PHE A 181 -17.37 1.37 9.78
C PHE A 181 -18.60 1.46 8.87
N SER A 182 -19.71 1.90 9.44
CA SER A 182 -21.00 2.02 8.75
C SER A 182 -21.27 3.41 8.16
N GLU A 183 -20.40 4.38 8.44
CA GLU A 183 -20.50 5.78 8.03
C GLU A 183 -19.13 6.26 7.52
N ASP A 184 -19.07 7.49 6.99
CA ASP A 184 -17.82 8.14 6.63
C ASP A 184 -16.96 8.35 7.88
N VAL A 185 -15.77 7.75 7.89
CA VAL A 185 -14.83 7.81 9.02
C VAL A 185 -13.71 8.78 8.69
N HIS A 186 -13.53 9.80 9.52
CA HIS A 186 -12.38 10.69 9.43
C HIS A 186 -11.26 10.15 10.33
N TYR A 187 -10.08 9.98 9.76
CA TYR A 187 -8.93 9.45 10.48
C TYR A 187 -7.64 10.15 10.09
N LYS A 188 -6.61 9.99 10.91
CA LYS A 188 -5.23 10.40 10.66
C LYS A 188 -4.27 9.29 11.07
N PHE A 189 -3.12 9.28 10.41
CA PHE A 189 -1.97 8.51 10.85
C PHE A 189 -1.07 9.40 11.70
N VAL A 190 -0.62 8.88 12.84
CA VAL A 190 0.13 9.66 13.82
C VAL A 190 1.40 8.88 14.18
N ILE A 191 2.54 9.55 14.15
CA ILE A 191 3.77 9.01 14.72
C ILE A 191 3.76 9.36 16.19
N VAL A 192 3.79 8.33 17.05
CA VAL A 192 3.80 8.48 18.50
C VAL A 192 5.08 7.92 19.11
N ASP A 193 5.44 8.44 20.28
CA ASP A 193 6.47 7.83 21.12
C ASP A 193 6.00 6.44 21.59
N ALA A 194 6.85 5.41 21.43
CA ALA A 194 6.44 4.04 21.67
C ALA A 194 6.12 3.71 23.14
N GLY A 195 6.67 4.48 24.08
CA GLY A 195 6.51 4.29 25.52
C GLY A 195 5.36 5.12 26.13
N SER A 196 5.24 6.39 25.73
CA SER A 196 4.27 7.34 26.29
C SER A 196 3.03 7.56 25.42
N LEU A 197 3.03 7.10 24.16
CA LEU A 197 1.96 7.32 23.17
C LEU A 197 1.66 8.79 22.87
N LYS A 198 2.56 9.71 23.27
CA LYS A 198 2.46 11.12 22.91
C LYS A 198 2.71 11.31 21.43
N ALA A 199 1.90 12.15 20.79
CA ALA A 199 2.09 12.54 19.41
C ALA A 199 3.44 13.23 19.20
N ILE A 200 4.16 12.78 18.18
CA ILE A 200 5.39 13.40 17.67
C ILE A 200 5.09 14.09 16.34
N HIS A 201 4.37 13.42 15.44
CA HIS A 201 3.91 13.97 14.16
C HIS A 201 2.46 13.53 13.88
N TRP A 202 1.64 14.49 13.44
CA TRP A 202 0.25 14.29 13.00
C TRP A 202 0.13 14.36 11.48
#